data_AF-K4LJG8-F1
#
_entry.id   AF-K4LJG8-F1
#
_cell.length_a   1.000
_cell.length_b   1.000
_cell.length_c   1.000
_cell.angle_alpha   90.00
_cell.angle_beta   90.00
_cell.angle_gamma   90.00
#
_symmetry.space_group_name_H-M   'P 1'
#
loop_
_entity.id
_entity.type
_entity.pdbx_description
1 polymer ?
#
loop_
_entity_poly.entity_id
_entity_poly.type
_entity_poly.pdbx_seq_one_letter_code
_entity_poly.pdbx_strand_id
1 'polypeptide(L)'
;MKKGKVKMFFPGGNTCRGFYSFYDNIIDEKAAHIFVLKGGPGVGKSTFMKKIAAELLELGFDLEYHWCSSDSESLDALVVPALGVALLDGTAPHGVVFTKETADEPLKIMQNVLLERWFHENVAPRVFNRAF
;
A
#
# COMPACT_ATOMS: atom_id res chain seq x y z
N MET A 1 16.59 -14.85 -10.33
CA MET A 1 15.27 -14.84 -9.64
C MET A 1 14.27 -14.13 -10.53
N LYS A 2 13.00 -14.57 -10.56
CA LYS A 2 11.97 -13.94 -11.39
C LYS A 2 11.54 -12.63 -10.72
N LYS A 3 11.64 -11.52 -11.45
CA LYS A 3 11.20 -10.21 -10.96
C LYS A 3 9.67 -10.20 -10.84
N GLY A 4 9.15 -9.59 -9.79
CA GLY A 4 7.71 -9.43 -9.59
C GLY A 4 7.05 -8.62 -10.72
N LYS A 5 5.75 -8.77 -10.90
CA LYS A 5 4.96 -8.01 -11.88
C LYS A 5 4.21 -6.87 -11.21
N VAL A 6 3.97 -5.81 -11.97
CA VAL A 6 3.14 -4.67 -11.53
C VAL A 6 1.88 -4.61 -12.37
N LYS A 7 0.72 -4.52 -11.70
CA LYS A 7 -0.53 -4.06 -12.31
C LYS A 7 -0.78 -2.61 -11.92
N MET A 8 -1.32 -1.83 -12.85
CA MET A 8 -1.60 -0.41 -12.63
C MET A 8 -3.11 -0.20 -12.68
N PHE A 9 -3.64 0.47 -11.66
CA PHE A 9 -5.04 0.81 -11.50
C PHE A 9 -5.20 2.33 -11.34
N PHE A 10 -6.32 2.82 -11.86
CA PHE A 10 -6.75 4.20 -11.75
C PHE A 10 -8.11 4.20 -11.03
N PRO A 11 -8.10 4.23 -9.68
CA PRO A 11 -9.30 4.03 -8.87
C PRO A 11 -10.29 5.18 -8.96
N GLY A 12 -9.91 6.36 -9.44
CA GLY A 12 -10.86 7.45 -9.66
C GLY A 12 -10.61 8.22 -10.93
N GLY A 13 -11.64 8.94 -11.36
CA GLY A 13 -11.61 9.73 -12.59
C GLY A 13 -12.75 10.73 -12.67
N ASN A 14 -12.48 11.84 -13.35
CA ASN A 14 -13.48 12.87 -13.64
C ASN A 14 -14.27 12.49 -14.90
N THR A 15 -15.60 12.41 -14.79
CA THR A 15 -16.49 12.07 -15.90
C THR A 15 -17.47 13.22 -16.18
N CYS A 16 -18.21 13.14 -17.29
CA CYS A 16 -19.28 14.11 -17.58
C CYS A 16 -20.42 14.10 -16.54
N ARG A 17 -20.47 13.11 -15.64
CA ARG A 17 -21.42 12.98 -14.53
C ARG A 17 -20.82 13.36 -13.17
N GLY A 18 -19.61 13.88 -13.15
CA GLY A 18 -18.85 14.19 -11.93
C GLY A 18 -17.75 13.18 -11.65
N PHE A 19 -17.17 13.26 -10.45
CA PHE A 19 -16.10 12.38 -10.00
C PHE A 19 -16.64 10.98 -9.69
N TYR A 20 -16.02 9.96 -10.29
CA TYR A 20 -16.33 8.56 -10.01
C TYR A 20 -15.15 7.93 -9.28
N SER A 21 -15.44 7.20 -8.19
CA SER A 21 -14.45 6.67 -7.25
C SER A 21 -14.67 5.18 -7.01
N PHE A 22 -13.61 4.41 -7.14
CA PHE A 22 -13.48 3.01 -6.76
C PHE A 22 -12.43 2.84 -5.66
N TYR A 23 -12.14 3.90 -4.90
CA TYR A 23 -11.17 3.85 -3.80
C TYR A 23 -11.57 2.84 -2.72
N ASP A 24 -12.87 2.63 -2.51
CA ASP A 24 -13.42 1.60 -1.61
C ASP A 24 -13.08 0.16 -2.06
N ASN A 25 -12.74 -0.04 -3.34
CA ASN A 25 -12.40 -1.34 -3.93
C ASN A 25 -10.88 -1.55 -4.05
N ILE A 26 -10.05 -0.60 -3.60
CA ILE A 26 -8.59 -0.77 -3.61
C ILE A 26 -8.18 -1.92 -2.71
N ILE A 27 -8.94 -2.13 -1.63
CA ILE A 27 -8.64 -3.13 -0.61
C ILE A 27 -9.68 -4.24 -0.72
N ASP A 28 -9.24 -5.41 -1.15
CA ASP A 28 -10.04 -6.63 -1.04
C ASP A 28 -10.35 -6.88 0.45
N GLU A 29 -11.54 -7.39 0.77
CA GLU A 29 -11.91 -7.85 2.12
C GLU A 29 -10.87 -8.81 2.73
N LYS A 30 -10.09 -9.46 1.86
CA LYS A 30 -8.99 -10.38 2.18
C LYS A 30 -7.68 -9.70 2.56
N ALA A 31 -7.54 -8.39 2.42
CA ALA A 31 -6.35 -7.68 2.90
C ALA A 31 -6.30 -7.80 4.43
N ALA A 32 -5.34 -8.57 4.91
CA ALA A 32 -5.13 -8.82 6.33
C ALA A 32 -4.54 -7.58 7.03
N HIS A 33 -3.82 -6.74 6.29
CA HIS A 33 -3.06 -5.63 6.86
C HIS A 33 -3.16 -4.36 6.02
N ILE A 34 -3.56 -3.27 6.65
CA ILE A 34 -3.70 -1.97 6.00
C ILE A 34 -2.87 -0.95 6.79
N PHE A 35 -1.90 -0.33 6.14
CA PHE A 35 -1.10 0.74 6.70
C PHE A 35 -1.51 2.06 6.05
N VAL A 36 -1.92 3.02 6.87
CA VAL A 36 -2.31 4.35 6.40
C VAL A 36 -1.17 5.33 6.67
N LEU A 37 -0.58 5.85 5.60
CA LEU A 37 0.44 6.89 5.65
C LEU A 37 -0.23 8.24 5.88
N LYS A 38 -0.17 8.72 7.12
CA LYS A 38 -0.64 10.05 7.48
C LYS A 38 0.43 11.09 7.17
N GLY A 39 0.02 12.22 6.60
CA GLY A 39 0.90 13.36 6.39
C GLY A 39 0.32 14.34 5.36
N GLY A 40 0.77 15.60 5.41
CA GLY A 40 0.29 16.62 4.46
C GLY A 40 0.68 16.33 3.00
N PRO A 41 0.12 17.07 2.04
CA PRO A 41 0.59 17.03 0.65
C PRO A 41 2.10 17.28 0.56
N GLY A 42 2.79 16.58 -0.34
CA GLY A 42 4.23 16.81 -0.59
C GLY A 42 5.22 16.22 0.42
N VAL A 43 4.79 15.57 1.50
CA VAL A 43 5.71 14.97 2.50
C VAL A 43 6.37 13.66 2.06
N GLY A 44 6.24 13.29 0.78
CA GLY A 44 6.92 12.14 0.19
C GLY A 44 6.25 10.78 0.38
N LYS A 45 4.94 10.72 0.66
CA LYS A 45 4.20 9.45 0.86
C LYS A 45 4.21 8.54 -0.36
N SER A 46 3.88 9.09 -1.54
CA SER A 46 4.01 8.38 -2.82
C SER A 46 5.44 7.90 -3.07
N THR A 47 6.43 8.76 -2.80
CA THR A 47 7.85 8.39 -2.93
C THR A 47 8.23 7.23 -2.00
N PHE A 48 7.73 7.24 -0.75
CA PHE A 48 7.95 6.18 0.21
C PHE A 48 7.32 4.85 -0.26
N MET A 49 6.07 4.89 -0.75
CA MET A 49 5.42 3.71 -1.33
C MET A 49 6.19 3.16 -2.53
N LYS A 50 6.66 4.03 -3.44
CA LYS A 50 7.48 3.62 -4.60
C LYS A 50 8.80 2.96 -4.19
N LYS A 51 9.44 3.44 -3.12
CA LYS A 51 10.66 2.82 -2.57
C LYS A 51 10.39 1.42 -2.05
N ILE A 52 9.32 1.24 -1.26
CA ILE A 52 8.90 -0.08 -0.78
C ILE A 52 8.58 -1.01 -1.96
N ALA A 53 7.84 -0.51 -2.94
CA ALA A 53 7.47 -1.27 -4.12
C ALA A 53 8.69 -1.76 -4.93
N ALA A 54 9.71 -0.92 -5.10
CA ALA A 54 10.94 -1.31 -5.78
C ALA A 54 11.64 -2.50 -5.09
N GLU A 55 11.77 -2.45 -3.77
CA GLU A 55 12.38 -3.53 -2.98
C GLU A 55 11.55 -4.82 -3.04
N LEU A 56 10.22 -4.72 -2.95
CA LEU A 56 9.33 -5.88 -3.06
C LEU A 56 9.37 -6.53 -4.45
N LEU A 57 9.48 -5.74 -5.53
CA LEU A 57 9.64 -6.27 -6.88
C LEU A 57 10.97 -7.01 -7.06
N GLU A 58 12.05 -6.51 -6.46
CA GLU A 58 13.36 -7.17 -6.45
C GLU A 58 13.31 -8.50 -5.68
N LEU A 59 12.51 -8.56 -4.61
CA LEU A 59 12.23 -9.78 -3.86
C LEU A 59 11.28 -10.75 -4.59
N GLY A 60 10.70 -10.34 -5.73
CA GLY A 60 9.87 -11.19 -6.58
C GLY A 60 8.38 -11.14 -6.28
N PHE A 61 7.90 -10.18 -5.46
CA PHE A 61 6.48 -10.01 -5.17
C PHE A 61 5.75 -9.30 -6.31
N ASP A 62 4.56 -9.80 -6.65
CA ASP A 62 3.64 -9.09 -7.53
C ASP A 62 2.97 -7.95 -6.76
N LEU A 63 2.78 -6.81 -7.43
CA LEU A 63 2.28 -5.57 -6.85
C LEU A 63 1.13 -4.97 -7.66
N GLU A 64 0.29 -4.21 -6.98
CA GLU A 64 -0.77 -3.40 -7.59
C GLU A 64 -0.58 -1.94 -7.20
N TYR A 65 -0.44 -1.08 -8.21
CA TYR A 65 -0.25 0.35 -8.06
C TYR A 65 -1.58 1.04 -8.29
N HIS A 66 -2.00 1.87 -7.34
CA HIS A 66 -3.21 2.68 -7.47
C HIS A 66 -2.80 4.15 -7.55
N TRP A 67 -2.95 4.71 -8.74
CA TRP A 67 -2.53 6.07 -9.04
C TRP A 67 -3.54 7.10 -8.55
N CYS A 68 -3.03 8.27 -8.17
CA CYS A 68 -3.87 9.37 -7.76
C CYS A 68 -4.65 9.93 -8.95
N SER A 69 -5.95 10.17 -8.72
CA SER A 69 -6.84 10.73 -9.75
C SER A 69 -6.48 12.17 -10.14
N SER A 70 -5.77 12.89 -9.26
CA SER A 70 -5.41 14.30 -9.42
C SER A 70 -3.94 14.50 -9.80
N ASP A 71 -3.09 13.49 -9.63
CA ASP A 71 -1.66 13.53 -9.94
C ASP A 71 -1.21 12.17 -10.49
N SER A 72 -0.94 12.12 -11.80
CA SER A 72 -0.52 10.89 -12.49
C SER A 72 0.83 10.35 -12.03
N GLU A 73 1.63 11.13 -11.31
CA GLU A 73 2.90 10.69 -10.74
C GLU A 73 2.78 10.33 -9.25
N SER A 74 1.63 10.52 -8.61
CA SER A 74 1.42 10.15 -7.21
C SER A 74 0.72 8.81 -7.08
N LEU A 75 1.20 7.95 -6.18
CA LEU A 75 0.46 6.77 -5.73
C LEU A 75 -0.43 7.16 -4.55
N ASP A 76 -1.69 6.74 -4.61
CA ASP A 76 -2.62 6.78 -3.47
C ASP A 76 -2.61 5.46 -2.70
N ALA A 77 -2.29 4.34 -3.37
CA ALA A 77 -2.13 3.06 -2.70
C ALA A 77 -1.15 2.12 -3.41
N LEU A 78 -0.58 1.22 -2.60
CA LEU A 78 0.22 0.08 -3.01
C LEU A 78 -0.33 -1.19 -2.36
N VAL A 79 -0.69 -2.19 -3.15
CA VAL A 79 -1.16 -3.48 -2.64
C VAL A 79 -0.16 -4.58 -2.99
N VAL A 80 0.07 -5.49 -2.04
CA VAL A 80 0.92 -6.67 -2.16
C VAL A 80 0.05 -7.91 -1.95
N PRO A 81 -0.60 -8.46 -2.99
CA PRO A 81 -1.63 -9.48 -2.84
C PRO A 81 -1.12 -10.75 -2.12
N ALA A 82 0.10 -11.18 -2.42
CA ALA A 82 0.70 -12.36 -1.81
C ALA A 82 0.91 -12.24 -0.28
N LEU A 83 1.02 -11.01 0.24
CA LEU A 83 1.16 -10.74 1.67
C LEU A 83 -0.17 -10.29 2.31
N GLY A 84 -1.21 -10.04 1.51
CA GLY A 84 -2.45 -9.43 2.01
C GLY A 84 -2.23 -8.04 2.63
N VAL A 85 -1.24 -7.29 2.14
CA VAL A 85 -0.85 -5.97 2.66
C VAL A 85 -1.29 -4.86 1.70
N ALA A 86 -1.83 -3.78 2.23
CA ALA A 86 -2.06 -2.53 1.52
C ALA A 86 -1.41 -1.34 2.25
N LEU A 87 -0.72 -0.47 1.52
CA LEU A 87 -0.30 0.86 1.97
C LEU A 87 -1.21 1.90 1.31
N LEU A 88 -1.71 2.87 2.07
CA LEU A 88 -2.61 3.90 1.58
C LEU A 88 -2.14 5.30 1.96
N ASP A 89 -2.43 6.28 1.12
CA ASP A 89 -2.35 7.69 1.44
C ASP A 89 -3.56 8.09 2.31
N GLY A 90 -3.31 8.55 3.54
CA GLY A 90 -4.31 9.01 4.49
C GLY A 90 -4.62 10.52 4.44
N THR A 91 -4.19 11.23 3.40
CA THR A 91 -4.54 12.65 3.20
C THR A 91 -6.03 12.78 2.90
N ALA A 92 -6.74 13.69 3.57
CA ALA A 92 -8.14 13.99 3.24
C ALA A 92 -8.30 14.26 1.72
N PRO A 93 -9.33 13.71 1.03
CA PRO A 93 -10.58 13.15 1.54
C PRO A 93 -10.53 11.64 1.86
N HIS A 94 -9.36 10.99 1.75
CA HIS A 94 -9.17 9.56 1.98
C HIS A 94 -9.20 9.17 3.46
N GLY A 95 -10.10 9.79 4.24
CA GLY A 95 -10.33 9.55 5.66
C GLY A 95 -10.90 8.16 5.90
N VAL A 96 -10.15 7.12 5.55
CA VAL A 96 -10.50 5.75 5.88
C VAL A 96 -9.90 5.44 7.23
N VAL A 97 -10.74 5.59 8.25
CA VAL A 97 -10.48 5.05 9.58
C VAL A 97 -10.70 3.54 9.49
N PHE A 98 -9.64 2.78 9.23
CA PHE A 98 -9.68 1.33 9.39
C PHE A 98 -9.49 1.00 10.86
N THR A 99 -10.59 0.68 11.55
CA THR A 99 -10.54 -0.15 12.75
C THR A 99 -10.66 -1.61 12.29
N LYS A 100 -9.53 -2.25 12.02
CA LYS A 100 -9.46 -3.71 12.15
C LYS A 100 -8.27 -4.06 13.04
N GLU A 101 -8.36 -3.67 14.30
CA GLU A 101 -7.96 -4.60 15.35
C GLU A 101 -9.19 -5.44 15.67
N THR A 102 -9.11 -6.72 15.35
CA THR A 102 -9.70 -7.79 16.18
C THR A 102 -8.85 -9.01 15.90
N ALA A 103 -7.70 -9.04 16.56
CA ALA A 103 -6.86 -10.22 16.60
C ALA A 103 -7.37 -11.12 17.73
N ASP A 104 -8.55 -11.73 17.55
CA ASP A 104 -9.09 -12.70 18.51
C ASP A 104 -8.63 -14.15 18.21
N GLU A 105 -7.92 -14.36 17.09
CA GLU A 105 -7.40 -15.67 16.69
C GLU A 105 -5.86 -15.74 16.85
N PRO A 106 -5.32 -16.67 17.66
CA PRO A 106 -3.87 -16.82 17.89
C PRO A 106 -3.03 -16.99 16.62
N LEU A 107 -3.58 -17.66 15.60
CA LEU A 107 -2.88 -17.88 14.33
C LEU A 107 -2.67 -16.58 13.55
N LYS A 108 -3.68 -15.68 13.55
CA LYS A 108 -3.59 -14.36 12.92
C LYS A 108 -2.59 -13.47 13.65
N ILE A 109 -2.63 -13.45 14.99
CA ILE A 109 -1.63 -12.70 15.79
C ILE A 109 -0.21 -13.15 15.41
N MET A 110 0.03 -14.46 15.35
CA MET A 110 1.35 -14.98 15.04
C MET A 110 1.80 -14.65 13.61
N GLN A 111 0.88 -14.72 12.63
CA GLN A 111 1.16 -14.29 11.26
C GLN A 111 1.49 -12.80 11.18
N ASN A 112 0.77 -11.95 11.92
CA ASN A 112 1.00 -10.51 11.98
C ASN A 112 2.39 -10.19 12.54
N VAL A 113 2.77 -10.80 13.67
CA VAL A 113 4.08 -10.61 14.29
C VAL A 113 5.21 -11.09 13.36
N LEU A 114 5.01 -12.22 12.68
CA LEU A 114 5.99 -12.73 11.71
C LEU A 114 6.12 -11.81 10.49
N LEU A 115 5.01 -11.24 10.01
CA LEU A 115 5.01 -10.32 8.89
C LEU A 115 5.70 -8.99 9.25
N GLU A 116 5.40 -8.41 10.41
CA GLU A 116 6.07 -7.20 10.91
C GLU A 116 7.57 -7.42 11.07
N ARG A 117 7.95 -8.53 11.70
CA ARG A 117 9.35 -8.91 11.87
C ARG A 117 10.04 -9.12 10.54
N TRP A 118 9.40 -9.86 9.62
CA TRP A 118 9.95 -10.07 8.28
C TRP A 118 10.13 -8.75 7.53
N PHE A 119 9.16 -7.83 7.61
CA PHE A 119 9.24 -6.51 6.99
C PHE A 119 10.42 -5.71 7.57
N HIS A 120 10.56 -5.71 8.90
CA HIS A 120 11.66 -5.05 9.59
C HIS A 120 13.03 -5.65 9.26
N GLU A 121 13.13 -6.96 9.05
CA GLU A 121 14.39 -7.64 8.75
C GLU A 121 14.77 -7.59 7.26
N ASN A 122 13.80 -7.59 6.34
CA ASN A 122 14.05 -7.80 4.91
C ASN A 122 13.76 -6.58 4.03
N VAL A 123 12.81 -5.72 4.42
CA VAL A 123 12.37 -4.57 3.61
C VAL A 123 12.90 -3.26 4.21
N ALA A 124 12.67 -3.03 5.51
CA ALA A 124 13.07 -1.79 6.17
C ALA A 124 14.56 -1.44 6.00
N PRO A 125 15.53 -2.37 6.18
CA PRO A 125 16.94 -2.02 6.07
C PRO A 125 17.30 -1.60 4.65
N ARG A 126 16.63 -2.12 3.63
CA ARG A 126 16.88 -1.77 2.23
C ARG A 126 16.27 -0.44 1.85
N VAL A 127 15.07 -0.15 2.35
CA VAL A 127 14.37 1.12 2.15
C VAL A 127 15.08 2.28 2.87
N PHE A 128 15.53 2.06 4.11
CA PHE A 128 16.12 3.12 4.95
C PHE A 128 17.64 3.25 4.81
N ASN A 129 18.40 2.18 4.56
CA ASN A 129 19.86 2.30 4.36
C ASN A 129 20.27 2.80 2.97
N ARG A 130 19.33 2.92 2.02
CA ARG A 130 19.55 3.58 0.72
C ARG A 130 19.21 5.08 0.73
N ALA A 131 18.86 5.64 1.89
CA ALA A 131 18.41 7.02 1.98
C ALA A 131 18.92 7.72 3.25
N PHE A 132 20.23 8.00 3.29
CA PHE A 132 20.85 9.28 3.65
C PHE A 132 22.20 9.37 2.92
#